data_AF-A0A2T3WBX1-F1
#
_entry.id   AF-A0A2T3WBX1-F1
#
_cell.length_a   1.000
_cell.length_b   1.000
_cell.length_c   1.000
_cell.angle_alpha   90.00
_cell.angle_beta   90.00
_cell.angle_gamma   90.00
#
_symmetry.space_group_name_H-M   'P 1'
#
loop_
_entity.id
_entity.type
_entity.pdbx_description
1 polymer ?
#
loop_
_entity_poly.entity_id
_entity_poly.type
_entity_poly.pdbx_seq_one_letter_code
_entity_poly.pdbx_strand_id
1 'polypeptide(L)'
;MLNLVLSRLNLAALTDEELQALVGQEQAVTLLPEISAARLVERPVPGPSVSPVLTAEPLPERPWGASPEESRALAALHAEFLAAPATAHGTFYLPTLSEVRHLRAYTLEPDVSGALRWSETPESVGAGWPFLQLLTWLRDRASGLACVLTTSAPHALSPSPGAEVDVHRHPGMGVAELLACHRQHVLRHGRGQKMAPDSDWLRPWQALHALNLSAWERRGLLIGSG
;
A
#
# COMPACT_ATOMS: atom_id res chain seq x y z
N MET A 1 26.92 8.63 -8.24
CA MET A 1 25.52 8.50 -8.69
C MET A 1 25.26 7.04 -8.96
N LEU A 2 24.54 6.36 -8.08
CA LEU A 2 24.07 5.00 -8.37
C LEU A 2 22.94 5.14 -9.39
N ASN A 3 23.09 4.52 -10.56
CA ASN A 3 21.96 4.36 -11.48
C ASN A 3 20.84 3.65 -10.72
N LEU A 4 19.76 4.36 -10.43
CA LEU A 4 18.53 3.74 -9.92
C LEU A 4 17.95 2.95 -11.09
N VAL A 5 18.32 1.67 -11.18
CA VAL A 5 17.79 0.75 -12.17
C VAL A 5 16.32 0.56 -11.84
N LEU A 6 15.43 1.03 -12.70
CA LEU A 6 14.00 0.79 -12.57
C LEU A 6 13.74 -0.69 -12.83
N SER A 7 13.26 -1.42 -11.83
CA SER A 7 12.78 -2.78 -12.04
C SER A 7 11.41 -2.74 -12.69
N ARG A 8 11.04 -3.81 -13.39
CA ARG A 8 9.67 -4.03 -13.82
C ARG A 8 9.06 -5.20 -13.07
N LEU A 9 7.75 -5.14 -12.88
CA LEU A 9 7.02 -6.28 -12.35
C LEU A 9 7.00 -7.41 -13.40
N ASN A 10 7.25 -8.64 -12.98
CA ASN A 10 7.12 -9.82 -13.82
C ASN A 10 5.69 -10.36 -13.71
N LEU A 11 4.86 -10.09 -14.72
CA LEU A 11 3.46 -10.52 -14.73
C LEU A 11 3.32 -12.04 -14.71
N ALA A 12 4.31 -12.77 -15.23
CA ALA A 12 4.29 -14.24 -15.22
C ALA A 12 4.46 -14.84 -13.81
N ALA A 13 5.08 -14.10 -12.88
CA ALA A 13 5.34 -14.54 -11.51
C ALA A 13 4.24 -14.14 -10.51
N LEU A 14 3.26 -13.32 -10.92
CA LEU A 14 2.09 -13.00 -10.10
C LEU A 14 1.16 -14.21 -9.99
N THR A 15 0.40 -14.31 -8.91
CA THR A 15 -0.78 -15.21 -8.90
C THR A 15 -1.88 -14.64 -9.79
N ASP A 16 -2.88 -15.46 -10.12
CA ASP A 16 -4.00 -15.01 -10.95
C ASP A 16 -4.84 -13.94 -10.23
N GLU A 17 -4.96 -14.03 -8.90
CA GLU A 17 -5.61 -13.00 -8.07
C GLU A 17 -4.80 -11.70 -8.04
N GLU A 18 -3.47 -11.77 -7.91
CA GLU A 18 -2.61 -10.59 -7.94
C GLU A 18 -2.66 -9.90 -9.32
N LEU A 19 -2.67 -10.68 -10.40
CA LEU A 19 -2.84 -10.19 -11.77
C LEU A 19 -4.19 -9.49 -11.92
N GLN A 20 -5.29 -10.14 -11.53
CA GLN A 20 -6.63 -9.54 -11.59
C GLN A 20 -6.74 -8.26 -10.78
N ALA A 21 -6.13 -8.21 -9.59
CA ALA A 21 -6.11 -7.01 -8.75
C ALA A 21 -5.25 -5.89 -9.36
N LEU A 22 -4.23 -6.23 -10.14
CA LEU A 22 -3.31 -5.26 -10.75
C LEU A 22 -3.87 -4.64 -12.02
N VAL A 23 -4.47 -5.44 -12.91
CA VAL A 23 -4.90 -4.97 -14.24
C VAL A 23 -6.42 -4.94 -14.44
N GLY A 24 -7.19 -5.42 -13.46
CA GLY A 24 -8.62 -5.64 -13.57
C GLY A 24 -8.98 -6.99 -14.18
N GLN A 25 -10.20 -7.46 -13.91
CA GLN A 25 -10.66 -8.80 -14.30
C GLN A 25 -10.65 -9.01 -15.83
N GLU A 26 -11.15 -8.04 -16.60
CA GLU A 26 -11.25 -8.16 -18.07
C GLU A 26 -9.86 -8.25 -18.71
N GLN A 27 -8.96 -7.33 -18.37
CA GLN A 27 -7.60 -7.31 -18.89
C GLN A 27 -6.81 -8.54 -18.45
N ALA A 28 -7.01 -9.03 -17.23
CA ALA A 28 -6.38 -10.26 -16.76
C ALA A 28 -6.77 -11.44 -17.64
N VAL A 29 -8.07 -11.61 -17.95
CA VAL A 29 -8.55 -12.68 -18.86
C VAL A 29 -7.90 -12.58 -20.24
N THR A 30 -7.71 -11.37 -20.77
CA THR A 30 -7.01 -11.16 -22.05
C THR A 30 -5.53 -11.55 -21.98
N LEU A 31 -4.86 -11.29 -20.86
CA LEU A 31 -3.42 -11.59 -20.68
C LEU A 31 -3.14 -13.05 -20.31
N LEU A 32 -4.11 -13.78 -19.76
CA LEU A 32 -3.95 -15.15 -19.27
C LEU A 32 -3.30 -16.13 -20.28
N PRO A 33 -3.66 -16.14 -21.58
CA PRO A 33 -3.03 -17.04 -22.55
C PRO A 33 -1.52 -16.79 -22.71
N GLU A 34 -1.11 -15.53 -22.83
CA GLU A 34 0.31 -15.16 -22.94
C GLU A 34 1.07 -15.48 -21.65
N ILE A 35 0.48 -15.13 -20.50
CA ILE A 35 1.06 -15.39 -19.19
C ILE A 35 1.23 -16.89 -18.95
N SER A 36 0.23 -17.69 -19.28
CA SER A 36 0.29 -19.16 -19.13
C SER A 36 1.35 -19.78 -20.03
N ALA A 37 1.44 -19.34 -21.29
CA ALA A 37 2.49 -19.78 -22.20
C ALA A 37 3.88 -19.40 -21.69
N ALA A 38 4.04 -18.19 -21.16
CA ALA A 38 5.30 -17.72 -20.61
C ALA A 38 5.72 -18.49 -19.34
N ARG A 39 4.77 -18.80 -18.44
CA ARG A 39 4.99 -19.64 -17.26
C ARG A 39 5.50 -21.04 -17.64
N LEU A 40 4.95 -21.65 -18.71
CA LEU A 40 5.36 -22.99 -19.17
C LEU A 40 6.81 -23.06 -19.66
N VAL A 41 7.36 -21.95 -20.18
CA VAL A 41 8.75 -21.88 -20.67
C VAL A 41 9.65 -21.01 -19.77
N GLU A 42 9.22 -20.75 -18.53
CA GLU A 42 9.93 -19.94 -17.53
C GLU A 42 10.40 -18.57 -18.05
N ARG A 43 9.60 -17.97 -18.93
CA ARG A 43 9.92 -16.67 -19.54
C ARG A 43 9.25 -15.53 -18.77
N PRO A 44 9.98 -14.46 -18.41
CA PRO A 44 9.37 -13.30 -17.77
C PRO A 44 8.47 -12.54 -18.75
N VAL A 45 7.38 -11.96 -18.23
CA VAL A 45 6.50 -11.06 -18.98
C VAL A 45 6.56 -9.68 -18.32
N PRO A 46 7.06 -8.64 -19.01
CA PRO A 46 7.25 -7.33 -18.41
C PRO A 46 5.92 -6.61 -18.15
N GLY A 47 5.76 -6.13 -16.91
CA GLY A 47 4.65 -5.31 -16.46
C GLY A 47 5.07 -3.87 -16.13
N PRO A 48 4.29 -3.19 -15.27
CA PRO A 48 4.57 -1.82 -14.84
C PRO A 48 5.96 -1.67 -14.20
N SER A 49 6.52 -0.47 -14.32
CA SER A 49 7.76 -0.12 -13.65
C SER A 49 7.55 0.00 -12.13
N VAL A 50 8.52 -0.48 -11.36
CA VAL A 50 8.54 -0.44 -9.91
C VAL A 50 9.74 0.41 -9.47
N SER A 51 9.46 1.50 -8.75
CA SER A 51 10.52 2.33 -8.19
C SER A 51 11.16 1.66 -6.98
N PRO A 52 12.50 1.70 -6.84
CA PRO A 52 13.19 1.20 -5.65
C PRO A 52 12.94 2.05 -4.40
N VAL A 53 12.46 3.28 -4.57
CA VAL A 53 12.26 4.25 -3.49
C VAL A 53 10.82 4.76 -3.53
N LEU A 54 10.20 4.83 -2.35
CA LEU A 54 8.92 5.52 -2.16
C LEU A 54 9.18 7.00 -1.86
N THR A 55 8.68 7.87 -2.73
CA THR A 55 8.74 9.33 -2.56
C THR A 55 7.33 9.89 -2.40
N ALA A 56 7.23 11.00 -1.65
CA ALA A 56 5.98 11.71 -1.45
C ALA A 56 6.17 13.19 -1.80
N GLU A 57 5.32 13.70 -2.67
CA GLU A 57 5.31 15.09 -3.09
C GLU A 57 4.16 15.81 -2.39
N PRO A 58 4.41 16.88 -1.62
CA PRO A 58 3.33 17.58 -0.92
C PRO A 58 2.39 18.24 -1.92
N LEU A 59 1.09 18.12 -1.67
CA LEU A 59 0.04 18.74 -2.45
C LEU A 59 -0.65 19.85 -1.65
N PRO A 60 -0.99 21.00 -2.28
CA PRO A 60 -1.75 22.05 -1.63
C PRO A 60 -3.16 21.55 -1.30
N GLU A 61 -3.69 21.95 -0.15
CA GLU A 61 -5.03 21.53 0.26
C GLU A 61 -6.10 22.14 -0.67
N ARG A 62 -7.00 21.27 -1.15
CA ARG A 62 -8.13 21.60 -2.01
C ARG A 62 -9.25 20.58 -1.79
N PRO A 63 -10.45 20.77 -2.37
CA PRO A 63 -11.40 19.68 -2.49
C PRO A 63 -10.76 18.51 -3.27
N TRP A 64 -10.74 17.34 -2.63
CA TRP A 64 -10.18 16.10 -3.17
C TRP A 64 -11.29 15.15 -3.62
N GLY A 65 -10.97 14.26 -4.55
CA GLY A 65 -11.87 13.26 -5.13
C GLY A 65 -12.24 13.59 -6.58
N ALA A 66 -12.32 12.56 -7.43
CA ALA A 66 -12.71 12.69 -8.84
C ALA A 66 -14.22 12.87 -9.03
N SER A 67 -15.03 12.60 -8.00
CA SER A 67 -16.48 12.77 -8.01
C SER A 67 -17.01 13.38 -6.70
N PRO A 68 -18.20 14.00 -6.69
CA PRO A 68 -18.81 14.52 -5.46
C PRO A 68 -19.07 13.46 -4.38
N GLU A 69 -19.27 12.20 -4.79
CA GLU A 69 -19.43 11.09 -3.86
C GLU A 69 -18.10 10.74 -3.17
N GLU A 70 -17.04 10.64 -3.96
CA GLU A 70 -15.68 10.41 -3.47
C GLU A 70 -15.21 11.54 -2.56
N SER A 71 -15.46 12.80 -2.93
CA SER A 71 -15.12 13.95 -2.09
C SER A 71 -15.80 13.89 -0.73
N ARG A 72 -17.08 13.47 -0.67
CA ARG A 72 -17.80 13.29 0.58
C ARG A 72 -17.22 12.15 1.41
N ALA A 73 -16.87 11.03 0.78
CA ALA A 73 -16.25 9.89 1.45
C ALA A 73 -14.88 10.27 2.04
N LEU A 74 -14.04 10.98 1.29
CA LEU A 74 -12.75 11.49 1.75
C LEU A 74 -12.90 12.44 2.95
N ALA A 75 -13.84 13.39 2.86
CA ALA A 75 -14.11 14.32 3.94
C ALA A 75 -14.60 13.61 5.22
N ALA A 76 -15.48 12.61 5.07
CA ALA A 76 -15.99 11.82 6.20
C ALA A 76 -14.86 11.05 6.89
N LEU A 77 -14.05 10.30 6.14
CA LEU A 77 -12.92 9.54 6.68
C LEU A 77 -11.85 10.45 7.30
N HIS A 78 -11.61 11.63 6.72
CA HIS A 78 -10.74 12.63 7.32
C HIS A 78 -11.27 13.12 8.67
N ALA A 79 -12.58 13.43 8.77
CA ALA A 79 -13.20 13.83 10.01
C ALA A 79 -13.13 12.73 11.08
N GLU A 80 -13.29 11.46 10.69
CA GLU A 80 -13.09 10.32 11.60
C GLU A 80 -11.65 10.21 12.11
N PHE A 81 -10.64 10.47 11.26
CA PHE A 81 -9.25 10.54 11.71
C PHE A 81 -9.04 11.65 12.73
N LEU A 82 -9.62 12.83 12.51
CA LEU A 82 -9.49 13.96 13.45
C LEU A 82 -10.28 13.75 14.75
N ALA A 83 -11.32 12.90 14.73
CA ALA A 83 -12.02 12.47 15.93
C ALA A 83 -11.25 11.40 16.72
N ALA A 84 -10.43 10.59 16.04
CA ALA A 84 -9.35 9.85 16.68
C ALA A 84 -8.24 10.84 17.09
N PRO A 85 -7.40 10.55 18.10
CA PRO A 85 -6.29 11.41 18.51
C PRO A 85 -5.13 11.39 17.47
N ALA A 86 -5.46 11.61 16.19
CA ALA A 86 -4.55 11.62 15.08
C ALA A 86 -3.97 13.01 14.85
N THR A 87 -2.70 13.07 14.50
CA THR A 87 -2.05 14.27 13.97
C THR A 87 -1.97 14.13 12.45
N ALA A 88 -2.57 15.06 11.71
CA ALA A 88 -2.48 15.09 10.26
C ALA A 88 -1.19 15.77 9.78
N HIS A 89 -0.53 15.18 8.79
CA HIS A 89 0.75 15.66 8.22
C HIS A 89 0.60 16.34 6.85
N GLY A 90 -0.59 16.30 6.27
CA GLY A 90 -0.90 16.87 4.96
C GLY A 90 -1.29 15.83 3.91
N THR A 91 -1.51 16.32 2.69
CA THR A 91 -1.87 15.53 1.52
C THR A 91 -0.67 15.44 0.57
N PHE A 92 -0.45 14.26 -0.01
CA PHE A 92 0.73 13.94 -0.82
C PHE A 92 0.37 13.15 -2.07
N TYR A 93 1.13 13.38 -3.14
CA TYR A 93 1.18 12.54 -4.32
C TYR A 93 2.34 11.53 -4.20
N LEU A 94 2.10 10.29 -4.59
CA LEU A 94 3.08 9.20 -4.59
C LEU A 94 3.37 8.83 -6.05
N PRO A 95 4.28 9.55 -6.74
CA PRO A 95 4.52 9.38 -8.18
C PRO A 95 5.10 8.01 -8.53
N THR A 96 5.66 7.32 -7.53
CA THR A 96 6.33 6.03 -7.70
C THR A 96 5.40 4.83 -7.62
N LEU A 97 4.11 5.04 -7.34
CA LEU A 97 3.09 3.99 -7.30
C LEU A 97 2.21 4.05 -8.55
N SER A 98 1.77 2.89 -9.05
CA SER A 98 0.97 2.79 -10.28
C SER A 98 -0.50 3.15 -10.08
N GLU A 99 -1.17 2.56 -9.07
CA GLU A 99 -2.63 2.65 -8.96
C GLU A 99 -3.10 3.75 -7.99
N VAL A 100 -2.73 3.61 -6.71
CA VAL A 100 -3.24 4.48 -5.64
C VAL A 100 -2.21 5.54 -5.27
N ARG A 101 -2.31 6.70 -5.92
CA ARG A 101 -1.24 7.72 -5.88
C ARG A 101 -1.48 8.84 -4.89
N HIS A 102 -2.68 8.98 -4.34
CA HIS A 102 -2.97 10.04 -3.39
C HIS A 102 -3.00 9.49 -1.95
N LEU A 103 -2.50 10.30 -1.03
CA LEU A 103 -2.36 9.97 0.37
C LEU A 103 -2.64 11.21 1.20
N ARG A 104 -3.41 11.08 2.27
CA ARG A 104 -3.36 11.97 3.42
C ARG A 104 -2.74 11.21 4.58
N ALA A 105 -1.66 11.77 5.13
CA ALA A 105 -0.85 11.10 6.13
C ALA A 105 -1.24 11.51 7.55
N TYR A 106 -1.20 10.55 8.46
CA TYR A 106 -1.53 10.73 9.87
C TYR A 106 -0.53 9.98 10.76
N THR A 107 -0.38 10.43 11.99
CA THR A 107 0.17 9.62 13.09
C THR A 107 -0.88 9.50 14.17
N LEU A 108 -1.15 8.27 14.60
CA LEU A 108 -2.09 7.96 15.66
C LEU A 108 -1.31 7.31 16.78
N GLU A 109 -1.59 7.73 18.02
CA GLU A 109 -0.87 7.20 19.18
C GLU A 109 0.67 7.40 19.01
N PRO A 110 1.54 6.80 19.84
CA PRO A 110 2.98 7.00 19.67
C PRO A 110 3.61 6.08 18.62
N ASP A 111 2.90 5.10 18.04
CA ASP A 111 3.49 4.02 17.24
C ASP A 111 2.71 3.64 15.96
N VAL A 112 1.55 4.26 15.68
CA VAL A 112 0.74 3.95 14.49
C VAL A 112 0.90 5.04 13.43
N SER A 113 1.38 4.65 12.25
CA SER A 113 1.31 5.49 11.05
C SER A 113 0.00 5.22 10.30
N GLY A 114 -0.77 6.27 10.07
CA GLY A 114 -2.06 6.21 9.39
C GLY A 114 -2.03 6.85 8.00
N ALA A 115 -2.84 6.32 7.11
CA ALA A 115 -2.96 6.78 5.74
C ALA A 115 -4.40 6.68 5.26
N LEU A 116 -4.95 7.79 4.76
CA LEU A 116 -6.13 7.79 3.89
C LEU A 116 -5.64 7.79 2.44
N ARG A 117 -6.05 6.79 1.65
CA ARG A 117 -5.51 6.51 0.32
C ARG A 117 -6.62 6.59 -0.71
N TRP A 118 -6.35 7.20 -1.86
CA TRP A 118 -7.27 7.25 -3.01
C TRP A 118 -6.50 7.51 -4.31
N SER A 119 -7.20 7.56 -5.42
CA SER A 119 -6.64 8.00 -6.70
C SER A 119 -7.68 8.74 -7.52
N GLU A 120 -7.40 9.98 -7.91
CA GLU A 120 -8.26 10.73 -8.82
C GLU A 120 -8.08 10.32 -10.29
N THR A 121 -7.01 9.58 -10.60
CA THR A 121 -6.66 9.10 -11.95
C THR A 121 -6.21 7.63 -11.90
N PRO A 122 -7.10 6.70 -11.49
CA PRO A 122 -6.76 5.28 -11.44
C PRO A 122 -6.52 4.72 -12.84
N GLU A 123 -5.58 3.80 -12.97
CA GLU A 123 -5.32 3.09 -14.24
C GLU A 123 -6.27 1.89 -14.40
N SER A 124 -6.71 1.31 -13.27
CA SER A 124 -7.62 0.17 -13.23
C SER A 124 -9.05 0.54 -12.78
N VAL A 125 -10.07 -0.08 -13.38
CA VAL A 125 -11.48 0.09 -12.98
C VAL A 125 -11.69 -0.49 -11.56
N GLY A 126 -12.17 0.35 -10.63
CA GLY A 126 -12.36 -0.03 -9.22
C GLY A 126 -11.15 0.29 -8.32
N ALA A 127 -10.01 0.66 -8.90
CA ALA A 127 -8.97 1.36 -8.17
C ALA A 127 -9.40 2.82 -7.97
N GLY A 128 -9.06 3.42 -6.83
CA GLY A 128 -9.28 4.85 -6.58
C GLY A 128 -10.26 5.18 -5.47
N TRP A 129 -11.19 4.29 -5.11
CA TRP A 129 -12.11 4.55 -3.98
C TRP A 129 -11.33 4.76 -2.67
N PRO A 130 -11.70 5.73 -1.82
CA PRO A 130 -11.02 6.02 -0.58
C PRO A 130 -10.97 4.82 0.37
N PHE A 131 -9.80 4.55 0.93
CA PHE A 131 -9.63 3.54 1.97
C PHE A 131 -8.54 3.92 2.97
N LEU A 132 -8.51 3.21 4.09
CA LEU A 132 -7.62 3.47 5.21
C LEU A 132 -6.50 2.43 5.26
N GLN A 133 -5.31 2.84 5.69
CA GLN A 133 -4.23 1.93 6.08
C GLN A 133 -3.64 2.40 7.42
N LEU A 134 -3.38 1.44 8.31
CA LEU A 134 -2.71 1.63 9.59
C LEU A 134 -1.50 0.69 9.65
N LEU A 135 -0.35 1.24 10.01
CA LEU A 135 0.94 0.56 10.02
C LEU A 135 1.62 0.75 11.38
N THR A 136 2.01 -0.35 12.01
CA THR A 136 2.85 -0.35 13.21
C THR A 136 4.05 -1.26 12.99
N TRP A 137 5.26 -0.71 13.16
CA TRP A 137 6.49 -1.50 13.18
C TRP A 137 6.65 -2.16 14.55
N LEU A 138 7.00 -3.44 14.58
CA LEU A 138 7.16 -4.18 15.83
C LEU A 138 8.55 -3.91 16.40
N ARG A 139 8.63 -3.71 17.72
CA ARG A 139 9.91 -3.51 18.43
C ARG A 139 10.75 -4.79 18.49
N ASP A 140 10.08 -5.93 18.61
CA ASP A 140 10.68 -7.26 18.67
C ASP A 140 10.21 -8.05 17.45
N ARG A 141 11.12 -8.86 16.88
CA ARG A 141 10.86 -9.74 15.73
C ARG A 141 10.82 -11.22 16.13
N ALA A 142 10.61 -11.52 17.41
CA ALA A 142 10.52 -12.88 17.93
C ALA A 142 9.45 -13.74 17.21
N SER A 143 8.40 -13.12 16.67
CA SER A 143 7.37 -13.80 15.86
C SER A 143 7.75 -14.02 14.39
N GLY A 144 8.93 -13.56 13.96
CA GLY A 144 9.33 -13.53 12.54
C GLY A 144 8.67 -12.42 11.72
N LEU A 145 7.83 -11.59 12.35
CA LEU A 145 7.15 -10.46 11.71
C LEU A 145 7.87 -9.15 12.01
N ALA A 146 7.89 -8.27 11.02
CA ALA A 146 8.51 -6.96 11.09
C ALA A 146 7.50 -5.85 11.42
N CYS A 147 6.28 -5.95 10.89
CA CYS A 147 5.23 -4.97 11.10
C CYS A 147 3.83 -5.57 10.92
N VAL A 148 2.83 -4.86 11.44
CA VAL A 148 1.41 -5.12 11.22
C VAL A 148 0.86 -4.05 10.30
N LEU A 149 0.16 -4.46 9.24
CA LEU A 149 -0.53 -3.58 8.29
C LEU A 149 -2.02 -3.92 8.30
N THR A 150 -2.86 -3.00 8.74
CA THR A 150 -4.32 -3.16 8.72
C THR A 150 -4.92 -2.20 7.69
N THR A 151 -5.83 -2.68 6.84
CA THR A 151 -6.38 -1.89 5.73
C THR A 151 -7.89 -2.06 5.60
N SER A 152 -8.61 -0.98 5.25
CA SER A 152 -10.02 -1.04 4.86
C SER A 152 -10.24 -1.13 3.35
N ALA A 153 -9.18 -1.37 2.58
CA ALA A 153 -9.25 -1.53 1.14
C ALA A 153 -10.28 -2.62 0.73
N PRO A 154 -11.09 -2.38 -0.31
CA PRO A 154 -12.08 -3.35 -0.78
C PRO A 154 -11.44 -4.59 -1.41
N HIS A 155 -10.21 -4.46 -1.93
CA HIS A 155 -9.48 -5.52 -2.60
C HIS A 155 -8.19 -5.89 -1.85
N ALA A 156 -7.65 -7.06 -2.15
CA ALA A 156 -6.33 -7.44 -1.64
C ALA A 156 -5.25 -6.46 -2.15
N LEU A 157 -4.22 -6.25 -1.34
CA LEU A 157 -3.06 -5.47 -1.76
C LEU A 157 -2.31 -6.29 -2.81
N SER A 158 -2.05 -5.69 -3.98
CA SER A 158 -1.34 -6.34 -5.08
C SER A 158 -0.13 -5.49 -5.52
N PRO A 159 1.06 -6.11 -5.69
CA PRO A 159 1.38 -7.48 -5.28
C PRO A 159 1.29 -7.66 -3.76
N SER A 160 1.07 -8.91 -3.32
CA SER A 160 0.91 -9.19 -1.89
C SER A 160 2.18 -8.80 -1.12
N PRO A 161 2.04 -8.19 0.07
CA PRO A 161 3.18 -7.91 0.94
C PRO A 161 3.98 -9.18 1.28
N GLY A 162 5.23 -9.00 1.66
CA GLY A 162 6.10 -10.11 2.07
C GLY A 162 5.58 -10.82 3.33
N ALA A 163 5.99 -12.07 3.54
CA ALA A 163 5.60 -12.88 4.70
C ALA A 163 6.01 -12.28 6.07
N GLU A 164 6.91 -11.31 6.07
CA GLU A 164 7.33 -10.55 7.26
C GLU A 164 6.33 -9.45 7.65
N VAL A 165 5.28 -9.22 6.85
CA VAL A 165 4.21 -8.24 7.10
C VAL A 165 2.93 -8.98 7.48
N ASP A 166 2.42 -8.73 8.69
CA ASP A 166 1.13 -9.28 9.11
C ASP A 166 -0.01 -8.39 8.60
N VAL A 167 -0.65 -8.82 7.51
CA VAL A 167 -1.66 -8.03 6.80
C VAL A 167 -3.08 -8.44 7.22
N HIS A 168 -3.87 -7.48 7.68
CA HIS A 168 -5.28 -7.67 8.04
C HIS A 168 -6.19 -6.75 7.23
N ARG A 169 -7.19 -7.33 6.52
CA ARG A 169 -8.11 -6.58 5.66
C ARG A 169 -9.51 -6.56 6.26
N HIS A 170 -10.05 -5.36 6.44
CA HIS A 170 -11.39 -5.12 6.97
C HIS A 170 -12.16 -4.12 6.08
N PRO A 171 -12.67 -4.57 4.92
CA PRO A 171 -13.29 -3.69 3.94
C PRO A 171 -14.42 -2.85 4.53
N GLY A 172 -14.41 -1.54 4.24
CA GLY A 172 -15.48 -0.62 4.62
C GLY A 172 -15.52 -0.18 6.09
N MET A 173 -14.61 -0.66 6.94
CA MET A 173 -14.52 -0.16 8.32
C MET A 173 -14.07 1.30 8.38
N GLY A 174 -14.67 2.05 9.30
CA GLY A 174 -14.26 3.41 9.65
C GLY A 174 -12.98 3.43 10.51
N VAL A 175 -12.45 4.62 10.78
CA VAL A 175 -11.14 4.79 11.42
C VAL A 175 -11.10 4.19 12.82
N ALA A 176 -12.14 4.42 13.63
CA ALA A 176 -12.18 3.97 15.03
C ALA A 176 -12.18 2.45 15.15
N GLU A 177 -13.01 1.77 14.35
CA GLU A 177 -13.10 0.30 14.32
C GLU A 177 -11.82 -0.31 13.78
N LEU A 178 -11.27 0.24 12.69
CA LEU A 178 -10.03 -0.23 12.10
C LEU A 178 -8.86 -0.09 13.09
N LEU A 179 -8.79 1.03 13.82
CA LEU A 179 -7.77 1.24 14.85
C LEU A 179 -7.92 0.26 16.01
N ALA A 180 -9.14 -0.03 16.45
CA ALA A 180 -9.39 -1.03 17.49
C ALA A 180 -8.92 -2.43 17.04
N CYS A 181 -9.25 -2.85 15.82
CA CYS A 181 -8.74 -4.09 15.24
C CYS A 181 -7.21 -4.08 15.14
N HIS A 182 -6.63 -3.01 14.61
CA HIS A 182 -5.19 -2.85 14.46
C HIS A 182 -4.44 -3.06 15.79
N ARG A 183 -4.91 -2.41 16.87
CA ARG A 183 -4.33 -2.59 18.22
C ARG A 183 -4.38 -4.04 18.68
N GLN A 184 -5.48 -4.76 18.43
CA GLN A 184 -5.57 -6.18 18.77
C GLN A 184 -4.55 -7.03 18.02
N HIS A 185 -4.29 -6.72 16.75
CA HIS A 185 -3.27 -7.42 15.96
C HIS A 185 -1.85 -7.11 16.45
N VAL A 186 -1.54 -5.84 16.74
CA VAL A 186 -0.24 -5.44 17.30
C VAL A 186 0.02 -6.14 18.65
N LEU A 187 -0.97 -6.19 19.53
CA LEU A 187 -0.85 -6.82 20.84
C LEU A 187 -0.51 -8.32 20.78
N ARG A 188 -0.92 -9.03 19.73
CA ARG A 188 -0.58 -10.45 19.53
C ARG A 188 0.91 -10.67 19.27
N HIS A 189 1.59 -9.67 18.73
CA HIS A 189 3.02 -9.72 18.38
C HIS A 189 3.92 -8.94 19.33
N GLY A 190 3.34 -8.26 20.33
CA GLY A 190 4.06 -7.52 21.36
C GLY A 190 3.76 -6.04 21.34
N ARG A 191 4.79 -5.20 21.16
CA ARG A 191 4.68 -3.73 21.24
C ARG A 191 5.18 -3.08 19.96
N GLY A 192 4.51 -2.01 19.56
CA GLY A 192 4.97 -1.14 18.50
C GLY A 192 6.25 -0.38 18.87
N GLN A 193 7.05 -0.10 17.86
CA GLN A 193 8.14 0.86 17.92
C GLN A 193 7.54 2.26 17.89
N LYS A 194 7.86 3.06 18.91
CA LYS A 194 7.44 4.47 18.94
C LYS A 194 8.04 5.23 17.75
N MET A 195 7.19 5.99 17.09
CA MET A 195 7.57 6.95 16.06
C MET A 195 8.26 8.15 16.70
N ALA A 196 9.22 8.74 15.98
CA ALA A 196 9.83 9.99 16.42
C ALA A 196 8.77 11.11 16.36
N PRO A 197 8.77 12.03 17.34
CA PRO A 197 7.75 13.07 17.46
C PRO A 197 7.71 14.09 16.31
N ASP A 198 8.76 14.18 15.47
CA ASP A 198 8.83 15.14 14.37
C ASP A 198 8.89 14.45 13.00
N SER A 199 7.89 14.74 12.16
CA SER A 199 7.86 14.68 10.69
C SER A 199 8.15 13.36 9.97
N ASP A 200 8.59 12.31 10.66
CA ASP A 200 9.04 11.07 10.04
C ASP A 200 7.90 10.09 9.74
N TRP A 201 6.72 10.63 9.41
CA TRP A 201 5.54 9.83 9.09
C TRP A 201 5.78 8.93 7.87
N LEU A 202 6.65 9.35 6.95
CA LEU A 202 6.94 8.66 5.69
C LEU A 202 7.86 7.45 5.87
N ARG A 203 8.78 7.47 6.84
CA ARG A 203 9.76 6.40 7.01
C ARG A 203 9.17 5.02 7.29
N PRO A 204 8.13 4.86 8.13
CA PRO A 204 7.44 3.58 8.24
C PRO A 204 6.98 3.01 6.89
N TRP A 205 6.45 3.87 6.01
CA TRP A 205 6.00 3.47 4.68
C TRP A 205 7.16 3.17 3.73
N GLN A 206 8.25 3.95 3.78
CA GLN A 206 9.47 3.67 3.02
C GLN A 206 10.11 2.34 3.42
N ALA A 207 10.15 2.04 4.72
CA ALA A 207 10.64 0.77 5.23
C ALA A 207 9.75 -0.40 4.78
N LEU A 208 8.42 -0.20 4.74
CA LEU A 208 7.48 -1.21 4.26
C LEU A 208 7.67 -1.46 2.75
N HIS A 209 7.85 -0.38 1.97
CA HIS A 209 8.16 -0.46 0.55
C HIS A 209 9.43 -1.26 0.29
N ALA A 210 10.53 -0.94 0.98
CA ALA A 210 11.80 -1.66 0.86
C ALA A 210 11.69 -3.14 1.27
N LEU A 211 10.93 -3.44 2.33
CA LEU A 211 10.65 -4.80 2.77
C LEU A 211 9.90 -5.59 1.70
N ASN A 212 8.87 -4.99 1.10
CA ASN A 212 8.10 -5.60 0.01
C ASN A 212 8.96 -5.82 -1.23
N LEU A 213 9.77 -4.86 -1.65
CA LEU A 213 10.69 -5.04 -2.78
C LEU A 213 11.63 -6.22 -2.57
N SER A 214 12.22 -6.33 -1.37
CA SER A 214 13.10 -7.45 -1.03
C SER A 214 12.37 -8.80 -1.07
N ALA A 215 11.12 -8.84 -0.62
CA ALA A 215 10.29 -10.04 -0.68
C ALA A 215 9.88 -10.39 -2.13
N TRP A 216 9.56 -9.38 -2.94
CA TRP A 216 9.20 -9.53 -4.35
C TRP A 216 10.37 -10.01 -5.20
N GLU A 217 11.58 -9.51 -4.93
CA GLU A 217 12.81 -10.01 -5.55
C GLU A 217 13.01 -11.51 -5.28
N ARG A 218 12.87 -11.94 -4.01
CA ARG A 218 12.96 -13.37 -3.65
C ARG A 218 11.87 -14.23 -4.30
N ARG A 219 10.70 -13.66 -4.59
CA ARG A 219 9.59 -14.32 -5.30
C ARG A 219 9.77 -14.33 -6.83
N GLY A 220 10.81 -13.69 -7.38
CA GLY A 220 10.98 -13.55 -8.83
C GLY A 220 9.97 -12.58 -9.49
N LEU A 221 9.34 -11.71 -8.70
CA LEU A 221 8.37 -10.72 -9.16
C LEU A 221 9.03 -9.49 -9.81
N LEU A 222 10.33 -9.30 -9.62
CA LEU A 222 11.05 -8.16 -10.19
C LEU A 222 12.02 -8.65 -11.26
N ILE A 223 11.97 -8.00 -12.42
CA ILE A 223 12.95 -8.18 -13.50
C ILE A 223 13.75 -6.89 -13.66
N GLY A 224 15.06 -7.03 -13.82
CA GLY A 224 15.93 -5.89 -14.10
C GLY A 224 15.58 -5.26 -15.44
N SER A 225 15.65 -3.93 -15.54
CA SER A 225 15.75 -3.29 -16.84
C SER A 225 17.13 -3.61 -17.40
N GLY A 226 17.20 -4.60 -18.29
CA GLY A 226 18.39 -4.86 -19.11
C GLY A 226 18.71 -3.68 -20.02
#